data_AF-A0A4P9X7B3-F1
#
_entry.id   AF-A0A4P9X7B3-F1
#
_cell.length_a   1.000
_cell.length_b   1.000
_cell.length_c   1.000
_cell.angle_alpha   90.00
_cell.angle_beta   90.00
_cell.angle_gamma   90.00
#
_symmetry.space_group_name_H-M   'P 1'
#
loop_
_entity.id
_entity.type
_entity.pdbx_description
1 polymer ?
#
loop_
_entity_poly.entity_id
_entity_poly.type
_entity_poly.pdbx_seq_one_letter_code
_entity_poly.pdbx_strand_id
1 'polypeptide(L)'
;ILCAAFHHRNGPQIEYVYPPLPGMPPTPVALDDPTAERAAVVLPDAWQFLPFICLPDGGHASEEAFIYFHLPPVPAWTIAGAGGDDNDDNGGGGGGDATLFGLACYRQMPAADLLQRPSDVTRSMVQKAVVVLASDPVLSGMRDKLGMVTAALFAQRDFSDLRLL
;
A
#
# COMPACT_ATOMS: atom_id res chain seq x y z
N ILE A 1 0.66 6.07 -3.54
CA ILE A 1 0.76 5.61 -2.14
C ILE A 1 -0.38 4.64 -1.87
N LEU A 2 -0.10 3.52 -1.20
CA LEU A 2 -1.11 2.57 -0.73
C LEU A 2 -0.94 2.33 0.77
N CYS A 3 -2.02 1.96 1.44
CA CYS A 3 -1.99 1.42 2.80
C CYS A 3 -2.41 -0.05 2.77
N ALA A 4 -1.50 -0.95 3.13
CA ALA A 4 -1.81 -2.34 3.40
C ALA A 4 -2.13 -2.52 4.89
N ALA A 5 -3.12 -3.34 5.22
CA ALA A 5 -3.52 -3.62 6.59
C ALA A 5 -3.94 -5.08 6.76
N PHE A 6 -3.76 -5.62 7.96
CA PHE A 6 -4.26 -6.96 8.29
C PHE A 6 -5.71 -6.88 8.78
N HIS A 7 -6.64 -7.48 8.04
CA HIS A 7 -8.01 -7.69 8.49
C HIS A 7 -8.15 -9.06 9.17
N HIS A 8 -8.81 -9.11 10.33
CA HIS A 8 -8.88 -10.34 11.14
C HIS A 8 -9.55 -11.53 10.44
N ARG A 9 -10.53 -11.27 9.56
CA ARG A 9 -11.27 -12.30 8.82
C ARG A 9 -10.69 -12.58 7.43
N ASN A 10 -10.23 -11.53 6.75
CA ASN A 10 -9.84 -11.61 5.33
C ASN A 10 -8.32 -11.72 5.14
N GLY A 11 -7.54 -11.52 6.21
CA GLY A 11 -6.09 -11.44 6.14
C GLY A 11 -5.60 -10.08 5.60
N PRO A 12 -4.38 -10.03 5.06
CA PRO A 12 -3.82 -8.83 4.43
C PRO A 12 -4.70 -8.28 3.30
N GLN A 13 -4.96 -6.97 3.32
CA GLN A 13 -5.69 -6.25 2.28
C GLN A 13 -5.09 -4.87 2.04
N ILE A 14 -5.33 -4.27 0.86
CA ILE A 14 -5.11 -2.83 0.65
C ILE A 14 -6.39 -2.11 1.06
N GLU A 15 -6.30 -1.12 1.94
CA GLU A 15 -7.47 -0.38 2.46
C GLU A 15 -7.51 1.09 2.00
N TYR A 16 -6.44 1.56 1.35
CA TYR A 16 -6.31 2.92 0.84
C TYR A 16 -5.37 2.97 -0.35
N VAL A 17 -5.69 3.81 -1.33
CA VAL A 17 -4.84 4.09 -2.49
C VAL A 17 -5.04 5.53 -2.97
N TYR A 18 -3.93 6.22 -3.18
CA TYR A 18 -3.88 7.54 -3.79
C TYR A 18 -2.67 7.69 -4.75
N PRO A 19 -2.86 8.23 -5.97
CA PRO A 19 -4.15 8.50 -6.61
C PRO A 19 -4.98 7.22 -6.78
N PRO A 20 -6.29 7.32 -7.07
CA PRO A 20 -7.11 6.15 -7.33
C PRO A 20 -6.53 5.31 -8.48
N LEU A 21 -6.63 3.98 -8.38
CA LEU A 21 -6.23 3.10 -9.48
C LEU A 21 -7.10 3.38 -10.72
N PRO A 22 -6.58 3.19 -11.95
CA PRO A 22 -7.35 3.43 -13.16
C PRO A 22 -8.70 2.70 -13.15
N GLY A 23 -9.78 3.46 -13.37
CA GLY A 23 -11.16 2.94 -13.38
C GLY A 23 -11.78 2.69 -12.00
N MET A 24 -11.07 2.98 -10.90
CA MET A 24 -11.56 2.80 -9.54
C MET A 24 -11.99 4.14 -8.90
N PRO A 25 -13.00 4.14 -8.02
CA PRO A 25 -13.37 5.33 -7.26
C PRO A 25 -12.27 5.72 -6.27
N PRO A 26 -12.22 6.99 -5.83
CA PRO A 26 -11.30 7.41 -4.78
C PRO A 26 -11.59 6.69 -3.46
N THR A 27 -10.53 6.37 -2.74
CA THR A 27 -10.64 5.84 -1.38
C THR A 27 -10.81 7.01 -0.39
N PRO A 28 -11.78 6.94 0.55
CA PRO A 28 -11.96 7.99 1.55
C PRO A 28 -10.71 8.14 2.42
N VAL A 29 -10.20 9.37 2.52
CA VAL A 29 -9.02 9.67 3.33
C VAL A 29 -9.33 9.59 4.83
N ALA A 30 -10.55 9.92 5.23
CA ALA A 30 -11.04 9.77 6.60
C ALA A 30 -12.37 9.01 6.60
N LEU A 31 -12.67 8.32 7.71
CA LEU A 31 -13.99 7.72 7.95
C LEU A 31 -14.84 8.64 8.82
N ASP A 32 -16.14 8.71 8.55
CA ASP A 32 -17.09 9.45 9.39
C ASP A 32 -17.28 8.77 10.76
N ASP A 33 -17.25 7.44 10.78
CA ASP A 33 -17.22 6.62 11.99
C ASP A 33 -15.80 6.06 12.17
N PRO A 34 -15.05 6.48 13.20
CA PRO A 34 -13.68 6.03 13.42
C PRO A 34 -13.57 4.56 13.88
N THR A 35 -14.71 3.93 14.18
CA THR A 35 -14.79 2.51 14.54
C THR A 35 -15.22 1.62 13.37
N ALA A 36 -15.54 2.21 12.21
CA ALA A 36 -15.90 1.48 11.01
C ALA A 36 -14.69 0.81 10.36
N GLU A 37 -14.95 -0.35 9.76
CA GLU A 37 -13.97 -1.09 8.96
C GLU A 37 -13.77 -0.42 7.59
N ARG A 38 -12.52 -0.35 7.11
CA ARG A 38 -12.22 0.08 5.74
C ARG A 38 -12.46 -1.07 4.76
N ALA A 39 -13.26 -0.82 3.74
CA ALA A 39 -13.42 -1.76 2.64
C ALA A 39 -12.09 -1.97 1.90
N ALA A 40 -11.82 -3.22 1.51
CA ALA A 40 -10.66 -3.54 0.70
C ALA A 40 -10.75 -2.86 -0.68
N VAL A 41 -9.63 -2.32 -1.14
CA VAL A 41 -9.44 -1.82 -2.51
C VAL A 41 -9.38 -3.02 -3.44
N VAL A 42 -10.18 -2.99 -4.51
CA VAL A 42 -10.12 -3.99 -5.57
C VAL A 42 -8.83 -3.80 -6.37
N LEU A 43 -7.97 -4.82 -6.35
CA LEU A 43 -6.72 -4.85 -7.08
C LEU A 43 -6.88 -5.60 -8.41
N PRO A 44 -6.03 -5.32 -9.41
CA PRO A 44 -5.89 -6.20 -10.57
C PRO A 44 -5.51 -7.62 -10.14
N ASP A 45 -5.96 -8.63 -10.88
CA ASP A 45 -5.67 -10.04 -10.59
C ASP A 45 -4.16 -10.34 -10.48
N ALA A 46 -3.36 -9.66 -11.31
CA ALA A 46 -1.90 -9.79 -11.29
C ALA A 46 -1.26 -9.30 -9.97
N TRP A 47 -1.98 -8.48 -9.20
CA TRP A 47 -1.52 -7.88 -7.94
C TRP A 47 -2.20 -8.49 -6.71
N GLN A 48 -2.92 -9.61 -6.86
CA GLN A 48 -3.65 -10.26 -5.76
C GLN A 48 -2.78 -10.56 -4.51
N PHE A 49 -1.47 -10.76 -4.68
CA PHE A 49 -0.54 -11.03 -3.59
C PHE A 49 0.13 -9.78 -3.00
N LEU A 50 -0.12 -8.59 -3.58
CA LEU A 50 0.45 -7.34 -3.09
C LEU A 50 0.23 -7.12 -1.58
N PRO A 51 -0.97 -7.37 -0.99
CA PRO A 51 -1.14 -7.24 0.45
C PRO A 51 -0.21 -8.13 1.28
N PHE A 52 -0.01 -9.37 0.85
CA PHE A 52 0.87 -10.34 1.52
C PHE A 52 2.34 -9.97 1.38
N ILE A 53 2.74 -9.40 0.23
CA ILE A 53 4.09 -8.87 0.03
C ILE A 53 4.35 -7.70 0.99
N CYS A 54 3.36 -6.84 1.23
CA CYS A 54 3.50 -5.67 2.10
C CYS A 54 3.47 -6.01 3.60
N LEU A 55 2.86 -7.13 3.99
CA LEU A 55 2.73 -7.59 5.37
C LEU A 55 3.34 -9.01 5.54
N PRO A 56 4.66 -9.17 5.39
CA PRO A 56 5.28 -10.49 5.50
C PRO A 56 5.12 -11.03 6.93
N ASP A 57 4.76 -12.31 7.06
CA ASP A 57 4.48 -12.95 8.35
C ASP A 57 5.68 -12.82 9.32
N GLY A 58 6.90 -13.03 8.81
CA GLY A 58 8.14 -12.86 9.59
C GLY A 58 8.43 -11.43 10.07
N GLY A 59 7.69 -10.42 9.59
CA GLY A 59 7.78 -9.03 10.06
C GLY A 59 7.31 -8.85 11.51
N HIS A 60 6.64 -9.85 12.10
CA HIS A 60 6.20 -9.80 13.50
C HIS A 60 7.36 -9.63 14.51
N ALA A 61 8.61 -9.93 14.10
CA ALA A 61 9.79 -9.86 14.96
C ALA A 61 10.42 -8.46 15.04
N SER A 62 9.92 -7.49 14.26
CA SER A 62 10.39 -6.10 14.28
C SER A 62 9.24 -5.11 14.40
N GLU A 63 9.50 -3.94 14.95
CA GLU A 63 8.53 -2.83 14.94
C GLU A 63 8.44 -2.16 13.56
N GLU A 64 9.47 -2.32 12.74
CA GLU A 64 9.58 -1.77 11.39
C GLU A 64 10.29 -2.76 10.45
N ALA A 65 9.82 -2.83 9.21
CA ALA A 65 10.52 -3.53 8.13
C ALA A 65 10.32 -2.81 6.80
N PHE A 66 11.33 -2.86 5.93
CA PHE A 66 11.24 -2.35 4.58
C PHE A 66 11.26 -3.51 3.60
N ILE A 67 10.28 -3.54 2.70
CA ILE A 67 10.12 -4.59 1.69
C ILE A 67 10.19 -3.95 0.32
N TYR A 68 11.17 -4.38 -0.48
CA TYR A 68 11.34 -4.00 -1.87
C TYR A 68 10.80 -5.11 -2.76
N PHE A 69 9.98 -4.76 -3.74
CA PHE A 69 9.35 -5.75 -4.62
C PHE A 69 9.09 -5.18 -6.01
N HIS A 70 8.74 -6.07 -6.93
CA HIS A 70 8.31 -5.71 -8.28
C HIS A 70 6.85 -6.13 -8.45
N LEU A 71 6.09 -5.33 -9.18
CA LEU A 71 4.75 -5.68 -9.62
C LEU A 71 4.74 -5.86 -11.13
N PRO A 72 4.05 -6.89 -11.63
CA PRO A 72 3.88 -7.07 -13.06
C PRO A 72 3.08 -5.89 -13.64
N PRO A 73 3.31 -5.57 -14.92
CA PRO A 73 2.47 -4.62 -15.63
C PRO A 73 1.00 -5.01 -15.57
N VAL A 74 0.12 -4.01 -15.65
CA VAL A 74 -1.31 -4.19 -15.81
C VAL A 74 -1.64 -3.76 -17.24
N PRO A 75 -1.91 -4.69 -18.17
CA PRO A 75 -1.97 -4.37 -19.61
C PRO A 75 -2.93 -3.23 -19.99
N ALA A 76 -3.99 -3.02 -19.21
CA ALA A 76 -4.97 -1.96 -19.43
C ALA A 76 -4.55 -0.58 -18.88
N TRP A 77 -3.41 -0.47 -18.19
CA TRP A 77 -2.99 0.74 -17.51
C TRP A 77 -1.82 1.39 -18.24
N THR A 78 -1.99 2.66 -18.62
CA THR A 78 -0.87 3.47 -19.09
C THR A 78 -0.10 4.00 -17.88
N ILE A 79 1.16 3.60 -17.74
CA ILE A 79 2.04 4.15 -16.70
C ILE A 79 2.74 5.39 -17.24
N ALA A 80 2.48 6.55 -16.63
CA ALA A 80 3.17 7.78 -16.99
C ALA A 80 4.67 7.65 -16.70
N GLY A 81 5.53 7.99 -17.69
CA GLY A 81 6.98 7.89 -17.55
C GLY A 81 7.56 6.51 -17.84
N ALA A 82 6.74 5.49 -18.09
CA ALA A 82 7.18 4.15 -18.49
C ALA A 82 7.61 4.02 -19.97
N GLY A 83 7.96 5.15 -20.61
CA GLY A 83 8.42 5.16 -22.00
C GLY A 83 9.78 4.47 -22.09
N GLY A 84 9.80 3.26 -22.68
CA GLY A 84 10.99 2.77 -23.34
C GLY A 84 11.28 3.62 -24.58
N ASP A 85 12.56 3.79 -24.90
CA ASP A 85 13.02 4.52 -26.08
C ASP A 85 12.18 4.12 -27.32
N ASP A 86 11.63 5.12 -28.04
CA ASP A 86 10.71 5.01 -29.19
C ASP A 86 11.31 4.31 -30.44
N ASN A 87 12.05 3.22 -30.29
CA ASN A 87 12.81 2.59 -31.37
C ASN A 87 12.48 1.10 -31.60
N ASP A 88 11.39 0.58 -31.03
CA ASP A 88 10.91 -0.77 -31.37
C ASP A 88 9.90 -0.68 -32.52
N ASP A 89 10.36 -1.05 -33.73
CA ASP A 89 9.68 -0.97 -35.04
C ASP A 89 8.51 -1.99 -35.17
N ASN A 90 7.92 -2.38 -34.05
CA ASN A 90 6.97 -3.47 -33.90
C ASN A 90 5.62 -2.99 -33.33
N GLY A 91 5.12 -1.82 -33.74
CA GLY A 91 3.68 -1.46 -33.65
C GLY A 91 2.96 -1.61 -32.29
N GLY A 92 3.69 -1.71 -31.17
CA GLY A 92 3.17 -1.96 -29.83
C GLY A 92 3.00 -0.67 -29.05
N GLY A 93 1.88 0.02 -29.25
CA GLY A 93 1.61 1.31 -28.61
C GLY A 93 1.47 1.23 -27.09
N GLY A 94 2.40 1.85 -26.37
CA GLY A 94 2.11 2.70 -25.20
C GLY A 94 2.10 2.06 -23.81
N GLY A 95 3.25 2.09 -23.12
CA GLY A 95 3.39 2.25 -21.66
C GLY A 95 2.75 1.23 -20.71
N GLY A 96 2.09 0.19 -21.22
CA GLY A 96 1.35 -0.81 -20.46
C GLY A 96 2.15 -2.02 -20.01
N ASP A 97 3.38 -2.20 -20.52
CA ASP A 97 4.21 -3.39 -20.27
C ASP A 97 5.36 -3.14 -19.27
N ALA A 98 5.39 -1.97 -18.63
CA ALA A 98 6.46 -1.66 -17.68
C ALA A 98 6.25 -2.27 -16.30
N THR A 99 7.31 -2.88 -15.78
CA THR A 99 7.40 -3.32 -14.39
C THR A 99 7.31 -2.12 -13.46
N LEU A 100 6.53 -2.24 -12.38
CA LEU A 100 6.51 -1.25 -11.31
C LEU A 100 7.38 -1.71 -10.14
N PHE A 101 8.09 -0.76 -9.54
CA PHE A 101 8.96 -0.96 -8.40
C PHE A 101 8.23 -0.50 -7.14
N GLY A 102 8.14 -1.37 -6.14
CA GLY A 102 7.45 -1.13 -4.89
C GLY A 102 8.38 -1.07 -3.68
N LEU A 103 8.11 -0.13 -2.78
CA LEU A 103 8.69 -0.10 -1.44
C LEU A 103 7.57 0.01 -0.41
N ALA A 104 7.47 -1.00 0.46
CA ALA A 104 6.59 -0.98 1.63
C ALA A 104 7.40 -0.71 2.90
N CYS A 105 6.90 0.18 3.75
CA CYS A 105 7.34 0.31 5.13
C CYS A 105 6.26 -0.30 6.02
N TYR A 106 6.52 -1.51 6.50
CA TYR A 106 5.69 -2.21 7.47
C TYR A 106 5.98 -1.67 8.87
N ARG A 107 4.92 -1.51 9.67
CA ARG A 107 5.00 -1.31 11.11
C ARG A 107 3.87 -2.04 11.84
N GLN A 108 4.04 -2.22 13.14
CA GLN A 108 3.01 -2.79 14.01
C GLN A 108 2.97 -2.08 15.36
N MET A 109 1.81 -2.16 16.03
CA MET A 109 1.63 -1.66 17.38
C MET A 109 0.59 -2.48 18.16
N PRO A 110 0.63 -2.48 19.50
CA PRO A 110 -0.43 -3.06 20.30
C PRO A 110 -1.79 -2.43 20.00
N ALA A 111 -2.83 -3.26 19.81
CA ALA A 111 -4.19 -2.79 19.60
C ALA A 111 -4.74 -2.01 20.81
N ALA A 112 -4.19 -2.24 22.01
CA ALA A 112 -4.50 -1.48 23.22
C ALA A 112 -4.02 -0.02 23.15
N ASP A 113 -3.09 0.28 22.25
CA ASP A 113 -2.57 1.63 22.08
C ASP A 113 -3.41 2.45 21.09
N LEU A 114 -4.43 1.91 20.43
CA LEU A 114 -5.29 2.73 19.56
C LEU A 114 -6.14 3.71 20.37
N LEU A 115 -6.37 4.91 19.83
CA LEU A 115 -7.33 5.86 20.39
C LEU A 115 -8.77 5.39 20.17
N GLN A 116 -9.02 4.85 18.98
CA GLN A 116 -10.28 4.25 18.57
C GLN A 116 -9.97 2.83 18.16
N ARG A 117 -10.67 1.85 18.74
CA ARG A 117 -10.51 0.44 18.39
C ARG A 117 -11.70 0.01 17.53
N PRO A 118 -11.54 -0.06 16.21
CA PRO A 118 -12.56 -0.62 15.32
C PRO A 118 -12.96 -2.03 15.75
N SER A 119 -14.22 -2.38 15.48
CA SER A 119 -14.78 -3.68 15.90
C SER A 119 -14.09 -4.88 15.26
N ASP A 120 -13.47 -4.69 14.10
CA ASP A 120 -12.70 -5.68 13.36
C ASP A 120 -11.28 -5.87 13.93
N VAL A 121 -10.80 -5.00 14.83
CA VAL A 121 -9.52 -5.18 15.51
C VAL A 121 -9.68 -6.13 16.69
N THR A 122 -9.69 -7.43 16.38
CA THR A 122 -9.82 -8.51 17.37
C THR A 122 -8.49 -9.09 17.84
N ARG A 123 -7.40 -8.87 17.09
CA ARG A 123 -6.04 -9.30 17.46
C ARG A 123 -5.40 -8.34 18.48
N SER A 124 -4.32 -8.79 19.12
CA SER A 124 -3.54 -8.00 20.08
C SER A 124 -2.63 -6.95 19.42
N MET A 125 -2.31 -7.13 18.14
CA MET A 125 -1.46 -6.24 17.35
C MET A 125 -2.22 -5.73 16.12
N VAL A 126 -2.05 -4.46 15.80
CA VAL A 126 -2.38 -3.87 14.51
C VAL A 126 -1.14 -3.86 13.64
N GLN A 127 -1.29 -4.27 12.40
CA GLN A 127 -0.20 -4.38 11.42
C GLN A 127 -0.61 -3.64 10.16
N LYS A 128 0.24 -2.69 9.72
CA LYS A 128 0.00 -1.90 8.51
C LYS A 128 1.31 -1.61 7.79
N ALA A 129 1.22 -1.35 6.50
CA ALA A 129 2.34 -0.87 5.71
C ALA A 129 1.94 0.28 4.80
N VAL A 130 2.74 1.35 4.76
CA VAL A 130 2.63 2.40 3.75
C VAL A 130 3.51 2.01 2.57
N VAL A 131 2.97 2.10 1.37
CA VAL A 131 3.57 1.59 0.15
C VAL A 131 3.68 2.68 -0.89
N VAL A 132 4.84 2.78 -1.55
CA VAL A 132 5.02 3.58 -2.76
C VAL A 132 5.27 2.66 -3.95
N LEU A 133 4.73 3.03 -5.11
CA LEU A 133 5.00 2.39 -6.39
C LEU A 133 5.64 3.44 -7.31
N ALA A 134 6.63 3.03 -8.10
CA ALA A 134 7.35 3.88 -9.04
C ALA A 134 7.61 3.13 -10.36
N SER A 135 7.73 3.88 -11.45
CA SER A 135 8.18 3.38 -12.76
C SER A 135 9.69 3.12 -12.80
N ASP A 136 10.46 3.81 -11.94
CA ASP A 136 11.92 3.70 -11.90
C ASP A 136 12.41 2.97 -10.63
N PRO A 137 13.50 2.19 -10.71
CA PRO A 137 14.04 1.42 -9.59
C PRO A 137 14.76 2.25 -8.51
N VAL A 138 14.54 3.57 -8.44
CA VAL A 138 15.27 4.48 -7.54
C VAL A 138 14.52 4.69 -6.23
N LEU A 139 14.26 3.61 -5.50
CA LEU A 139 13.46 3.62 -4.26
C LEU A 139 14.27 3.97 -3.01
N SER A 140 15.60 3.86 -3.05
CA SER A 140 16.47 4.08 -1.88
C SER A 140 16.34 5.48 -1.29
N GLY A 141 16.20 6.52 -2.13
CA GLY A 141 16.01 7.90 -1.67
C GLY A 141 14.63 8.18 -1.04
N MET A 142 13.68 7.25 -1.18
CA MET A 142 12.35 7.36 -0.57
C MET A 142 12.22 6.58 0.74
N ARG A 143 13.18 5.69 1.05
CA ARG A 143 13.14 4.83 2.25
C ARG A 143 12.93 5.62 3.54
N ASP A 144 13.78 6.61 3.79
CA ASP A 144 13.73 7.35 5.06
C ASP A 144 12.46 8.20 5.16
N LYS A 145 12.03 8.81 4.05
CA LYS A 145 10.76 9.56 3.99
C LYS A 145 9.56 8.65 4.24
N LEU A 146 9.55 7.47 3.64
CA LEU A 146 8.47 6.49 3.83
C LEU A 146 8.44 5.99 5.28
N GLY A 147 9.61 5.73 5.89
CA GLY A 147 9.73 5.40 7.31
C GLY A 147 9.15 6.50 8.20
N MET A 148 9.52 7.76 7.94
CA MET A 148 8.98 8.92 8.68
C MET A 148 7.47 9.04 8.57
N VAL A 149 6.91 8.93 7.36
CA VAL A 149 5.45 9.00 7.13
C VAL A 149 4.73 7.85 7.82
N THR A 150 5.27 6.63 7.74
CA THR A 150 4.68 5.45 8.40
C THR A 150 4.75 5.57 9.91
N ALA A 151 5.86 6.05 10.46
CA ALA A 151 5.98 6.32 11.89
C ALA A 151 4.99 7.41 12.35
N ALA A 152 4.82 8.48 11.57
CA ALA A 152 3.83 9.52 11.85
C ALA A 152 2.40 8.97 11.83
N LEU A 153 2.06 8.12 10.84
CA LEU A 153 0.77 7.44 10.76
C LEU A 153 0.49 6.63 12.04
N PHE A 154 1.45 5.85 12.53
CA PHE A 154 1.32 5.08 13.78
C PHE A 154 1.27 5.97 15.03
N ALA A 155 2.00 7.09 15.04
CA ALA A 155 2.00 8.04 16.15
C ALA A 155 0.63 8.73 16.35
N GLN A 156 -0.19 8.83 15.30
CA GLN A 156 -1.58 9.31 15.43
C GLN A 156 -2.44 8.39 16.28
N ARG A 157 -2.13 7.08 16.31
CA ARG A 157 -2.90 6.04 17.03
C ARG A 157 -4.37 5.95 16.59
N ASP A 158 -4.71 6.55 15.45
CA ASP A 158 -6.02 6.57 14.82
C ASP A 158 -5.84 6.30 13.32
N PHE A 159 -6.28 5.13 12.88
CA PHE A 159 -6.18 4.71 11.47
C PHE A 159 -7.46 4.96 10.67
N SER A 160 -8.47 5.57 11.30
CA SER A 160 -9.62 6.09 10.58
C SER A 160 -9.24 7.33 9.75
N ASP A 161 -8.14 8.02 10.09
CA ASP A 161 -7.63 9.20 9.42
C ASP A 161 -6.29 8.95 8.71
N LEU A 162 -6.32 8.99 7.38
CA LEU A 162 -5.18 8.79 6.50
C LEU A 162 -4.74 10.09 5.81
N ARG A 163 -5.11 11.27 6.33
CA ARG A 163 -4.76 12.57 5.72
C ARG A 163 -3.26 12.86 5.66
N LEU A 164 -2.45 12.12 6.40
CA LEU A 164 -0.99 12.19 6.31
C LEU A 164 -0.42 11.47 5.07
N LEU A 165 -1.21 10.66 4.37
CA LEU A 165 -0.80 9.84 3.22
C LEU A 165 -1.12 10.48 1.87
#